data_AF-A0A835X7L5-F1
#
_entry.id   AF-A0A835X7L5-F1
#
_cell.length_a   1.000
_cell.length_b   1.000
_cell.length_c   1.000
_cell.angle_alpha   90.00
_cell.angle_beta   90.00
_cell.angle_gamma   90.00
#
_symmetry.space_group_name_H-M   'P 1'
#
loop_
_entity.id
_entity.type
_entity.pdbx_description
1 polymer ?
#
loop_
_entity_poly.entity_id
_entity_poly.type
_entity_poly.pdbx_seq_one_letter_code
_entity_poly.pdbx_strand_id
1 'polypeptide(L)'
;MGICYGAEILTLTLGGTIKKSVSPQKGNQKVAITEKNPLCKEKIDVFESHTYEISRLADSLASIANSDSCKNEIIRYGNSNIFGTQFHPEMTLDGKNLIKKFYNLK
;
A
#
# COMPACT_ATOMS: atom_id res chain seq x y z
N MET A 1 6.55 -6.16 -5.94
CA MET A 1 5.49 -5.31 -5.35
C MET A 1 4.22 -6.16 -5.25
N GLY A 2 3.61 -6.23 -4.08
CA GLY A 2 2.28 -6.80 -3.91
C GLY A 2 1.22 -5.73 -4.15
N ILE A 3 0.17 -6.04 -4.91
CA ILE A 3 -0.93 -5.09 -5.20
C ILE A 3 -2.22 -5.67 -4.65
N CYS A 4 -2.98 -4.87 -3.88
CA CYS A 4 -4.22 -5.26 -3.22
C CYS A 4 -4.01 -6.57 -2.43
N TYR A 5 -4.63 -7.67 -2.88
CA TYR A 5 -4.44 -8.99 -2.27
C TYR A 5 -2.97 -9.44 -2.18
N GLY A 6 -2.10 -8.99 -3.09
CA GLY A 6 -0.66 -9.26 -2.99
C GLY A 6 0.00 -8.60 -1.77
N ALA A 7 -0.46 -7.42 -1.36
CA ALA A 7 0.00 -6.76 -0.13
C ALA A 7 -0.52 -7.48 1.12
N GLU A 8 -1.73 -8.04 1.04
CA GLU A 8 -2.32 -8.87 2.10
C GLU A 8 -1.54 -10.18 2.28
N ILE A 9 -1.21 -10.88 1.18
CA ILE A 9 -0.37 -12.08 1.20
C ILE A 9 1.00 -11.76 1.82
N LEU A 10 1.64 -10.66 1.39
CA LEU A 10 2.92 -10.23 1.95
C LEU A 10 2.82 -10.02 3.47
N THR A 11 1.77 -9.35 3.92
CA THR A 11 1.50 -9.10 5.34
C THR A 11 1.32 -10.40 6.12
N LEU A 12 0.46 -11.29 5.64
CA LEU A 12 0.16 -12.57 6.29
C LEU A 12 1.40 -13.47 6.37
N THR A 13 2.17 -13.53 5.29
CA THR A 13 3.41 -14.33 5.22
C THR A 13 4.44 -13.89 6.25
N LEU A 14 4.47 -12.60 6.59
CA LEU A 14 5.41 -12.01 7.54
C LEU A 14 4.88 -11.96 8.98
N GLY A 15 3.71 -12.55 9.26
CA GLY A 15 3.13 -12.62 10.62
C GLY A 15 2.25 -11.41 11.00
N GLY A 16 1.87 -10.58 10.03
CA GLY A 16 0.82 -9.59 10.18
C GLY A 16 -0.58 -10.19 10.05
N THR A 17 -1.61 -9.36 10.18
CA THR A 17 -3.01 -9.78 10.06
C THR A 17 -3.81 -8.85 9.15
N ILE A 18 -4.86 -9.40 8.54
CA ILE A 18 -5.88 -8.63 7.83
C ILE A 18 -7.21 -8.72 8.58
N LYS A 19 -8.13 -7.80 8.30
CA LYS A 19 -9.51 -7.88 8.79
C LYS A 19 -10.45 -7.41 7.69
N LYS A 20 -11.72 -7.79 7.80
CA LYS A 20 -12.76 -7.23 6.94
C LYS A 20 -12.98 -5.75 7.28
N SER A 21 -12.96 -4.88 6.27
CA SER A 21 -13.21 -3.45 6.45
C SER A 21 -14.67 -3.21 6.87
N VAL A 22 -14.90 -2.18 7.68
CA VAL A 22 -16.26 -1.82 8.17
C VAL A 22 -17.16 -1.42 6.98
N SER A 23 -16.58 -0.72 6.01
CA SER A 23 -17.18 -0.43 4.71
C SER A 23 -16.21 -0.84 3.59
N PRO A 24 -16.70 -1.49 2.52
CA PRO A 24 -15.90 -1.72 1.32
C PRO A 24 -15.38 -0.40 0.76
N GLN A 25 -14.09 -0.35 0.43
CA GLN A 25 -13.50 0.82 -0.22
C GLN A 25 -13.56 0.63 -1.72
N LYS A 26 -14.21 1.56 -2.42
CA LYS A 26 -14.31 1.56 -3.88
C LYS A 26 -14.29 2.97 -4.43
N GLY A 27 -13.30 3.27 -5.26
CA GLY A 27 -13.19 4.55 -5.97
C GLY A 27 -11.86 5.24 -5.74
N ASN A 28 -11.80 6.51 -6.16
CA ASN A 28 -10.60 7.31 -6.04
C ASN A 28 -10.42 7.79 -4.60
N GLN A 29 -9.20 7.69 -4.08
CA GLN A 29 -8.83 8.12 -2.74
C GLN A 29 -7.51 8.87 -2.76
N LYS A 30 -7.34 9.74 -1.76
CA LYS A 30 -6.07 10.45 -1.53
C LYS A 30 -5.29 9.74 -0.44
N VAL A 31 -4.10 9.29 -0.81
CA VAL A 31 -3.17 8.64 0.12
C VAL A 31 -2.06 9.62 0.50
N ALA A 32 -1.86 9.80 1.80
CA ALA A 32 -0.79 10.59 2.37
C ALA A 32 0.45 9.74 2.64
N ILE A 33 1.60 10.21 2.18
CA ILE A 33 2.88 9.54 2.40
C ILE A 33 3.44 9.97 3.75
N THR A 34 3.54 9.02 4.69
CA THR A 34 3.99 9.28 6.06
C THR A 34 5.50 9.16 6.22
N GLU A 35 6.16 8.40 5.34
CA GLU A 35 7.61 8.20 5.37
C GLU A 35 8.26 8.47 4.01
N LYS A 36 9.41 9.13 4.04
CA LYS A 36 10.20 9.40 2.83
C LYS A 36 10.66 8.09 2.22
N ASN A 37 10.30 7.86 0.96
CA ASN A 37 10.58 6.62 0.24
C ASN A 37 10.88 6.93 -1.25
N PRO A 38 11.44 5.96 -2.01
CA PRO A 38 11.82 6.22 -3.40
C PRO A 38 10.65 6.11 -4.40
N LEU A 39 9.46 5.69 -3.96
CA LEU A 39 8.31 5.42 -4.83
C LEU A 39 7.44 6.65 -5.09
N CYS A 40 7.23 7.50 -4.10
CA CYS A 40 6.28 8.61 -4.18
C CYS A 40 6.63 9.74 -3.20
N LYS A 41 6.03 10.92 -3.40
CA LYS A 41 6.23 12.09 -2.54
C LYS A 41 4.88 12.63 -2.09
N GLU A 42 4.82 13.09 -0.84
CA GLU A 42 3.74 13.87 -0.22
C GLU A 42 2.34 13.23 -0.25
N LYS A 43 1.64 13.28 -1.39
CA LYS A 43 0.29 12.72 -1.57
C LYS A 43 0.14 12.19 -2.99
N ILE A 44 -0.66 11.13 -3.13
CA ILE A 44 -0.96 10.51 -4.43
C ILE A 44 -2.44 10.23 -4.55
N ASP A 45 -3.00 10.39 -5.75
CA ASP A 45 -4.35 9.96 -6.08
C ASP A 45 -4.33 8.50 -6.55
N VAL A 46 -5.07 7.64 -5.85
CA VAL A 46 -5.09 6.19 -6.07
C VAL A 46 -6.51 5.68 -6.27
N PHE A 47 -6.64 4.43 -6.70
CA PHE A 47 -7.92 3.75 -6.84
C PHE A 47 -7.99 2.55 -5.91
N GLU A 48 -8.97 2.53 -5.02
CA GLU A 48 -9.24 1.42 -4.11
C GLU A 48 -10.42 0.57 -4.61
N SER A 49 -10.35 -0.73 -4.36
CA SER A 49 -11.43 -1.68 -4.66
C SER A 49 -11.27 -2.94 -3.79
N HIS A 50 -11.25 -2.77 -2.47
CA HIS A 50 -10.99 -3.85 -1.51
C HIS A 50 -12.07 -3.95 -0.43
N THR A 51 -12.21 -5.15 0.14
CA THR A 51 -13.14 -5.46 1.25
C THR A 51 -12.42 -5.91 2.52
N TYR A 52 -11.11 -6.12 2.41
CA TYR A 52 -10.21 -6.47 3.51
C TYR A 52 -9.10 -5.43 3.55
N GLU A 53 -8.63 -5.15 4.76
CA GLU A 53 -7.52 -4.24 4.99
C GLU A 53 -6.52 -4.87 5.94
N ILE A 54 -5.26 -4.48 5.79
CA ILE A 54 -4.20 -4.83 6.72
C ILE A 54 -4.49 -4.22 8.09
N SER A 55 -4.69 -5.08 9.09
CA SER A 55 -5.09 -4.70 10.45
C SER A 55 -3.92 -4.62 11.42
N ARG A 56 -2.91 -5.47 11.25
CA ARG A 56 -1.69 -5.47 12.06
C ARG A 56 -0.48 -5.74 11.18
N LEU A 57 0.55 -4.92 11.31
CA LEU A 57 1.86 -5.16 10.72
C LEU A 57 2.72 -6.00 11.67
N ALA A 58 3.56 -6.85 11.12
CA ALA A 58 4.65 -7.46 11.87
C ALA A 58 5.80 -6.46 12.04
N ASP A 59 6.71 -6.69 12.98
CA ASP A 59 7.84 -5.79 13.25
C ASP A 59 8.77 -5.59 12.04
N SER A 60 8.74 -6.53 11.09
CA SER A 60 9.51 -6.46 9.85
C SER A 60 8.85 -5.62 8.75
N LEU A 61 7.61 -5.14 8.97
CA LEU A 61 6.82 -4.33 8.05
C LEU A 61 6.60 -2.92 8.62
N ALA A 62 6.82 -1.92 7.78
CA ALA A 62 6.52 -0.53 8.08
C ALA A 62 5.40 0.00 7.18
N SER A 63 4.46 0.75 7.73
CA SER A 63 3.50 1.55 6.95
C SER A 63 4.15 2.86 6.54
N ILE A 64 4.24 3.10 5.24
CA ILE A 64 4.85 4.31 4.68
C ILE A 64 3.81 5.26 4.06
N ALA A 65 2.54 4.88 4.08
CA ALA A 65 1.43 5.72 3.63
C ALA A 65 0.09 5.30 4.26
N ASN A 66 -0.82 6.26 4.42
CA ASN A 66 -2.17 6.06 4.95
C ASN A 66 -3.21 6.96 4.26
N SER A 67 -4.48 6.66 4.50
CA SER A 67 -5.65 7.46 4.09
C SER A 67 -6.63 7.56 5.26
N ASP A 68 -7.72 8.31 5.06
CA ASP A 68 -8.81 8.38 6.04
C ASP A 68 -9.54 7.03 6.18
N SER A 69 -9.54 6.20 5.14
CA SER A 69 -10.20 4.90 5.10
C SER A 69 -9.31 3.74 5.55
N CYS A 70 -8.00 3.80 5.30
CA CYS A 70 -7.07 2.71 5.61
C CYS A 70 -5.73 3.21 6.14
N LYS A 71 -5.26 2.59 7.23
CA LYS A 71 -4.01 2.99 7.90
C LYS A 71 -2.74 2.50 7.22
N ASN A 72 -2.85 1.46 6.39
CA ASN A 72 -1.72 0.72 5.83
C ASN A 72 -1.86 0.67 4.31
N GLU A 73 -1.77 1.83 3.67
CA GLU A 73 -1.99 1.97 2.22
C GLU A 73 -0.79 1.49 1.42
N ILE A 74 0.41 1.78 1.93
CA ILE A 74 1.66 1.27 1.39
C ILE A 74 2.47 0.69 2.53
N ILE A 75 2.88 -0.57 2.39
CA ILE A 75 3.75 -1.27 3.33
C ILE A 75 5.11 -1.55 2.70
N ARG A 76 6.16 -1.58 3.53
CA ARG A 76 7.52 -1.92 3.12
C ARG A 76 8.13 -2.94 4.08
N TYR A 77 8.84 -3.92 3.53
CA TYR A 77 9.60 -4.88 4.33
C TYR A 77 11.00 -4.34 4.66
N GLY A 78 11.21 -3.95 5.92
CA GLY A 78 12.46 -3.35 6.41
C GLY A 78 13.01 -2.28 5.46
N ASN A 79 14.32 -2.35 5.19
CA ASN A 79 15.00 -1.48 4.23
C ASN A 79 15.09 -2.08 2.80
N SER A 80 14.34 -3.15 2.52
CA SER A 80 14.37 -3.80 1.21
C SER A 80 13.58 -3.03 0.15
N ASN A 81 13.70 -3.46 -1.11
CA ASN A 81 12.86 -3.02 -2.22
C ASN A 81 11.57 -3.88 -2.34
N ILE A 82 11.06 -4.45 -1.24
CA ILE A 82 9.81 -5.18 -1.22
C ILE A 82 8.72 -4.28 -0.64
N PHE A 83 7.71 -4.00 -1.45
CA PHE A 83 6.60 -3.11 -1.13
C PHE A 83 5.25 -3.79 -1.40
N GLY A 84 4.22 -3.38 -0.67
CA GLY A 84 2.83 -3.73 -0.91
C GLY A 84 1.95 -2.48 -0.97
N THR A 85 0.93 -2.44 -1.84
CA THR A 85 -0.08 -1.37 -1.88
C THR A 85 -1.48 -1.96 -1.67
N GLN A 86 -2.31 -1.36 -0.82
CA GLN A 86 -3.70 -1.81 -0.62
C GLN A 86 -4.62 -1.37 -1.77
N PHE A 87 -4.26 -0.28 -2.44
CA PHE A 87 -4.89 0.22 -3.67
C PHE A 87 -4.32 -0.43 -4.94
N HIS A 88 -4.97 -0.14 -6.07
CA HIS A 88 -4.59 -0.53 -7.43
C HIS A 88 -3.81 0.60 -8.13
N PRO A 89 -2.46 0.63 -8.05
CA PRO A 89 -1.65 1.67 -8.67
C PRO A 89 -1.80 1.72 -10.20
N GLU A 90 -2.17 0.62 -10.84
CA GLU A 90 -2.34 0.53 -12.29
C GLU A 90 -3.50 1.36 -12.84
N MET A 91 -4.43 1.79 -11.97
CA MET A 91 -5.67 2.46 -12.36
C MET A 91 -5.57 4.00 -12.39
N THR A 92 -4.52 4.59 -11.81
CA THR A 92 -4.35 6.06 -11.77
C THR A 92 -3.02 6.50 -12.39
N LEU A 93 -2.90 7.79 -12.73
CA LEU A 93 -1.66 8.35 -13.27
C LEU A 93 -0.53 8.31 -12.23
N ASP A 94 -0.82 8.70 -10.99
CA ASP A 94 0.16 8.68 -9.89
C ASP A 94 0.59 7.26 -9.53
N GLY A 95 -0.36 6.32 -9.52
CA GLY A 95 -0.05 4.91 -9.30
C GLY A 95 0.82 4.31 -10.42
N LYS A 96 0.57 4.66 -11.68
CA LYS A 96 1.45 4.26 -12.80
C LYS A 96 2.86 4.85 -12.66
N ASN A 97 2.97 6.10 -12.22
CA ASN A 97 4.27 6.72 -11.91
C ASN A 97 4.98 6.01 -10.75
N LEU A 98 4.23 5.56 -9.74
CA LEU A 98 4.73 4.75 -8.64
C LEU A 98 5.27 3.40 -9.13
N ILE A 99 4.54 2.68 -9.98
CA ILE A 99 5.00 1.42 -10.59
C ILE A 99 6.28 1.66 -11.40
N LYS A 100 6.34 2.73 -12.20
CA LYS A 100 7.53 3.09 -12.97
C LYS A 100 8.74 3.36 -12.08
N LYS A 101 8.54 4.05 -10.95
CA LYS A 101 9.62 4.26 -9.97
C LYS A 101 10.06 2.96 -9.33
N PHE A 102 9.13 2.10 -8.95
CA PHE A 102 9.41 0.76 -8.43
C PHE A 102 10.26 -0.06 -9.41
N TYR A 103 9.90 -0.08 -10.69
CA TYR A 103 10.66 -0.78 -11.75
C TYR A 103 12.11 -0.29 -11.87
N ASN A 104 12.37 0.99 -11.58
CA ASN A 104 13.71 1.57 -11.64
C ASN A 104 14.51 1.42 -10.33
N LEU A 105 13.94 0.81 -9.28
CA LEU A 105 14.68 0.44 -8.09
C LEU A 105 15.56 -0.75 -8.42
N LYS A 106 16.87 -0.51 -8.48
CA LYS A 106 17.89 -1.57 -8.58
C LYS A 106 18.04 -2.27 -7.24
#